data_AF-A0A8T6UYX1-F1
#
_entry.id   AF-A0A8T6UYX1-F1
#
_cell.length_a   1.000
_cell.length_b   1.000
_cell.length_c   1.000
_cell.angle_alpha   90.00
_cell.angle_beta   90.00
_cell.angle_gamma   90.00
#
_symmetry.space_group_name_H-M   'P 1'
#
loop_
_entity.id
_entity.type
_entity.pdbx_description
1 polymer ?
#
loop_
_entity_poly.entity_id
_entity_poly.type
_entity_poly.pdbx_seq_one_letter_code
_entity_poly.pdbx_strand_id
1 'polypeptide(L)'
;MEKLPERVQKLVRHTRELIKKIDKVSESLSKAMETRDFQLVKTQNFENFSASIFKKEDEKKLVLRIEPKIDIKRGLFTLLYRSELVPERLKEAVTTEGMTVGSNIFQITVDAPEPLLDYALDQIIIKLRKAFWSFSKPETRQTLLKLKKNLDNIEGKEEESQREMEILEEKINDLLFYTVQLP
;
A
#
# COMPACT_ATOMS: atom_id res chain seq x y z
N MET A 1 -47.52 6.32 4.91
CA MET A 1 -46.34 6.73 4.12
C MET A 1 -46.47 6.12 2.74
N GLU A 2 -46.80 6.91 1.72
CA GLU A 2 -46.86 6.42 0.34
C GLU A 2 -45.46 6.06 -0.14
N LYS A 3 -45.30 4.84 -0.68
CA LYS A 3 -44.05 4.40 -1.29
C LYS A 3 -43.86 5.20 -2.58
N LEU A 4 -42.68 5.80 -2.74
CA LEU A 4 -42.32 6.53 -3.95
C LEU A 4 -42.51 5.63 -5.19
N PRO A 5 -42.96 6.17 -6.34
CA PRO A 5 -43.07 5.42 -7.58
C PRO A 5 -41.74 4.75 -7.94
N GLU A 6 -41.79 3.54 -8.48
CA GLU A 6 -40.61 2.70 -8.76
C GLU A 6 -39.56 3.41 -9.63
N ARG A 7 -40.01 4.23 -10.60
CA ARG A 7 -39.15 5.07 -11.44
C ARG A 7 -38.38 6.12 -10.62
N VAL A 8 -39.02 6.71 -9.61
CA VAL A 8 -38.40 7.70 -8.71
C VAL A 8 -37.39 7.01 -7.79
N GLN A 9 -37.70 5.82 -7.28
CA GLN A 9 -36.73 5.04 -6.48
C GLN A 9 -35.49 4.65 -7.29
N LYS A 10 -35.66 4.24 -8.55
CA LYS A 10 -34.55 3.91 -9.45
C LYS A 10 -33.69 5.14 -9.77
N LEU A 11 -34.32 6.29 -10.00
CA LEU A 11 -33.62 7.57 -10.20
C LEU A 11 -32.79 7.94 -8.96
N VAL A 12 -33.40 7.91 -7.77
CA VAL A 12 -32.72 8.21 -6.50
C VAL A 12 -31.53 7.28 -6.26
N ARG A 13 -31.67 5.98 -6.56
CA ARG A 13 -30.57 5.02 -6.46
C ARG A 13 -29.42 5.37 -7.41
N HIS A 14 -29.74 5.67 -8.67
CA HIS A 14 -28.74 6.03 -9.66
C HIS A 14 -28.01 7.33 -9.30
N THR A 15 -28.74 8.34 -8.82
CA THR A 15 -28.15 9.60 -8.35
C THR A 15 -27.24 9.38 -7.14
N ARG A 16 -27.61 8.51 -6.19
CA ARG A 16 -26.74 8.15 -5.05
C ARG A 16 -25.47 7.45 -5.49
N GLU A 17 -25.54 6.57 -6.50
CA GLU A 17 -24.36 5.91 -7.06
C GLU A 17 -23.45 6.90 -7.79
N LEU A 18 -24.01 7.89 -8.49
CA LEU A 18 -23.25 8.98 -9.11
C LEU A 18 -22.57 9.88 -8.08
N ILE A 19 -23.29 10.28 -7.02
CA ILE A 19 -22.71 11.07 -5.91
C ILE A 19 -21.54 10.32 -5.27
N LYS A 20 -21.70 9.02 -4.95
CA LYS A 20 -20.60 8.21 -4.43
C LYS A 20 -19.38 8.13 -5.37
N LYS A 21 -19.60 8.13 -6.68
CA LYS A 21 -18.51 8.16 -7.67
C LYS A 21 -17.83 9.53 -7.68
N ILE A 22 -18.60 10.61 -7.63
CA ILE A 22 -18.11 11.99 -7.55
C ILE A 22 -17.30 12.20 -6.27
N ASP A 23 -17.78 11.74 -5.12
CA ASP A 23 -17.07 11.84 -3.84
C ASP A 23 -15.73 11.10 -3.89
N LYS A 24 -15.70 9.88 -4.45
CA LYS A 24 -14.44 9.13 -4.64
C LYS A 24 -13.47 9.83 -5.58
N VAL A 25 -13.98 10.44 -6.65
CA VAL A 25 -13.16 11.22 -7.59
C VAL A 25 -12.65 12.50 -6.91
N SER A 26 -13.48 13.16 -6.11
CA SER A 26 -13.12 14.34 -5.32
C SER A 26 -12.07 14.02 -4.27
N GLU A 27 -12.20 12.93 -3.51
CA GLU A 27 -11.16 12.48 -2.56
C GLU A 27 -9.85 12.17 -3.29
N SER A 28 -9.92 11.52 -4.45
CA SER A 28 -8.75 11.21 -5.27
C SER A 28 -8.09 12.49 -5.81
N LEU A 29 -8.89 13.49 -6.19
CA LEU A 29 -8.44 14.81 -6.63
C LEU A 29 -7.86 15.62 -5.48
N SER A 30 -8.48 15.64 -4.30
CA SER A 30 -7.94 16.29 -3.09
C SER A 30 -6.61 15.67 -2.69
N LYS A 31 -6.47 14.33 -2.70
CA LYS A 31 -5.20 13.64 -2.47
C LYS A 31 -4.16 13.94 -3.56
N ALA A 32 -4.59 14.10 -4.82
CA ALA A 32 -3.70 14.52 -5.90
C ALA A 32 -3.29 15.99 -5.78
N MET A 33 -4.16 16.86 -5.26
CA MET A 33 -3.89 18.27 -5.01
C MET A 33 -2.97 18.48 -3.80
N GLU A 34 -3.08 17.64 -2.76
CA GLU A 34 -2.11 17.61 -1.66
C GLU A 34 -0.68 17.36 -2.16
N THR A 35 -0.51 16.66 -3.29
CA THR A 35 0.82 16.47 -3.91
C THR A 35 1.37 17.68 -4.68
N ARG A 36 0.66 18.81 -4.77
CA ARG A 36 1.23 20.05 -5.36
C ARG A 36 2.23 20.76 -4.44
N ASP A 37 2.17 20.54 -3.13
CA ASP A 37 3.16 21.05 -2.16
C ASP A 37 4.43 20.19 -2.09
N PHE A 38 4.47 19.09 -2.84
CA PHE A 38 5.57 18.14 -2.80
C PHE A 38 6.46 18.30 -4.02
N GLN A 39 7.74 18.52 -3.77
CA GLN A 39 8.74 18.57 -4.81
C GLN A 39 9.28 17.16 -5.06
N LEU A 40 9.36 16.78 -6.34
CA LEU A 40 10.05 15.56 -6.75
C LEU A 40 11.54 15.73 -6.49
N VAL A 41 12.06 14.98 -5.52
CA VAL A 41 13.48 15.04 -5.14
C VAL A 41 14.29 14.11 -6.04
N LYS A 42 13.80 12.89 -6.26
CA LYS A 42 14.54 11.85 -6.96
C LYS A 42 13.62 10.78 -7.52
N THR A 43 13.95 10.28 -8.70
CA THR A 43 13.39 9.03 -9.23
C THR A 43 14.48 7.98 -9.32
N GLN A 44 14.26 6.84 -8.69
CA GLN A 44 15.13 5.67 -8.76
C GLN A 44 14.49 4.60 -9.64
N ASN A 45 15.25 4.11 -10.60
CA ASN A 45 14.80 3.08 -11.54
C ASN A 45 15.47 1.76 -11.23
N PHE A 46 14.67 0.74 -10.93
CA PHE A 46 15.09 -0.63 -10.76
C PHE A 46 14.54 -1.49 -11.90
N GLU A 47 15.01 -2.73 -12.00
CA GLU A 47 14.56 -3.70 -13.01
C GLU A 47 13.04 -3.95 -12.90
N ASN A 48 12.55 -4.20 -11.67
CA ASN A 48 11.17 -4.61 -11.44
C ASN A 48 10.21 -3.47 -11.06
N PHE A 49 10.71 -2.26 -10.77
CA PHE A 49 9.89 -1.11 -10.41
C PHE A 49 10.65 0.22 -10.57
N SER A 50 9.91 1.33 -10.54
CA SER A 50 10.43 2.69 -10.32
C SER A 50 9.89 3.26 -9.01
N ALA A 51 10.72 4.02 -8.31
CA ALA A 51 10.33 4.76 -7.10
C ALA A 51 10.58 6.25 -7.30
N SER A 52 9.52 7.05 -7.23
CA SER A 52 9.57 8.50 -7.22
C SER A 52 9.41 9.01 -5.80
N ILE A 53 10.36 9.82 -5.35
CA ILE A 53 10.47 10.30 -3.97
C ILE A 53 10.13 11.78 -3.98
N PHE A 54 9.09 12.15 -3.23
CA PHE A 54 8.68 13.53 -3.08
C PHE A 54 8.83 13.97 -1.62
N LYS A 55 9.36 15.17 -1.41
CA LYS A 55 9.46 15.83 -0.08
C LYS A 55 8.65 17.13 -0.11
N LYS A 56 8.06 17.50 1.02
CA LYS A 56 7.47 18.83 1.24
C LYS A 56 8.50 19.74 1.92
N GLU A 57 8.65 20.98 1.43
CA GLU A 57 9.72 21.92 1.84
C GLU A 57 9.75 22.24 3.35
N ASP A 58 8.60 22.24 4.03
CA ASP A 58 8.48 22.57 5.46
C ASP A 58 8.62 21.35 6.40
N GLU A 59 9.38 20.34 5.97
CA GLU A 59 9.88 19.19 6.74
C GLU A 59 8.92 18.51 7.73
N LYS A 60 8.40 17.37 7.26
CA LYS A 60 8.04 16.19 8.05
C LYS A 60 7.45 15.09 7.20
N LYS A 61 7.10 15.35 5.94
CA LYS A 61 6.36 14.40 5.10
C LYS A 61 7.16 13.95 3.88
N LEU A 62 7.35 12.64 3.77
CA LEU A 62 7.93 11.94 2.62
C LEU A 62 6.82 11.17 1.90
N VAL A 63 6.74 11.31 0.57
CA VAL A 63 5.85 10.51 -0.26
C VAL A 63 6.70 9.67 -1.23
N LEU A 64 6.63 8.36 -1.09
CA LEU A 64 7.17 7.40 -2.04
C LEU A 64 6.06 6.91 -2.96
N ARG A 65 6.19 7.13 -4.27
CA ARG A 65 5.33 6.53 -5.28
C ARG A 65 6.10 5.45 -6.02
N ILE A 66 5.55 4.25 -6.03
CA ILE A 66 6.15 3.04 -6.55
C ILE A 66 5.32 2.55 -7.71
N GLU A 67 5.95 2.43 -8.86
CA GLU A 67 5.31 1.95 -10.07
C GLU A 67 5.95 0.60 -10.48
N PRO A 68 5.16 -0.49 -10.45
CA PRO A 68 5.65 -1.82 -10.82
C PRO A 68 5.93 -1.88 -12.33
N LYS A 69 7.05 -2.49 -12.70
CA LYS A 69 7.37 -2.86 -14.09
C LYS A 69 7.02 -4.31 -14.42
N ILE A 70 6.63 -5.07 -13.39
CA ILE A 70 6.17 -6.45 -13.48
C ILE A 70 4.68 -6.53 -13.16
N ASP A 71 3.96 -7.45 -13.79
CA ASP A 71 2.54 -7.68 -13.46
C ASP A 71 2.41 -8.30 -12.08
N ILE A 72 1.84 -7.54 -11.13
CA ILE A 72 1.61 -7.94 -9.75
C ILE A 72 0.11 -7.82 -9.48
N LYS A 73 -0.51 -8.93 -9.07
CA LYS A 73 -1.91 -8.93 -8.64
C LYS A 73 -2.08 -7.99 -7.46
N ARG A 74 -3.15 -7.18 -7.48
CA ARG A 74 -3.49 -6.23 -6.41
C ARG A 74 -3.46 -6.84 -4.99
N GLY A 75 -3.89 -8.10 -4.86
CA GLY A 75 -3.86 -8.81 -3.57
C GLY A 75 -2.47 -9.08 -3.00
N LEU A 76 -1.41 -9.06 -3.81
CA LEU A 76 -0.03 -9.16 -3.32
C LEU A 76 0.49 -7.82 -2.77
N PHE A 77 0.07 -6.69 -3.34
CA PHE A 77 0.40 -5.37 -2.79
C PHE A 77 -0.15 -5.18 -1.38
N THR A 78 -1.30 -5.78 -1.06
CA THR A 78 -1.85 -5.67 0.30
C THR A 78 -0.99 -6.37 1.34
N LEU A 79 -0.17 -7.35 0.95
CA LEU A 79 0.79 -7.98 1.86
C LEU A 79 1.89 -7.02 2.29
N LEU A 80 2.26 -6.06 1.42
CA LEU A 80 3.24 -5.03 1.79
C LEU A 80 2.76 -4.15 2.95
N TYR A 81 1.44 -3.96 3.07
CA TYR A 81 0.83 -3.20 4.18
C TYR A 81 0.89 -3.91 5.53
N ARG A 82 0.90 -5.26 5.51
CA ARG A 82 1.01 -6.08 6.72
C ARG A 82 2.45 -6.48 7.04
N SER A 83 3.34 -6.32 6.07
CA SER A 83 4.72 -6.71 6.21
C SER A 83 5.54 -5.67 6.99
N GLU A 84 6.73 -6.06 7.40
CA GLU A 84 7.75 -5.17 7.98
C GLU A 84 8.37 -4.21 6.96
N LEU A 85 7.66 -3.79 5.91
CA LEU A 85 8.21 -2.88 4.89
C LEU A 85 8.75 -1.59 5.51
N VAL A 86 8.01 -1.05 6.49
CA VAL A 86 8.36 0.14 7.26
C VAL A 86 9.10 -0.29 8.54
N PRO A 87 10.24 0.33 8.89
CA PRO A 87 10.93 0.06 10.15
C PRO A 87 10.02 0.25 11.37
N GLU A 88 10.15 -0.60 12.39
CA GLU A 88 9.30 -0.58 13.59
C GLU A 88 9.16 0.81 14.22
N ARG A 89 10.29 1.53 14.33
CA ARG A 89 10.39 2.87 14.90
C ARG A 89 9.57 3.94 14.15
N LEU A 90 9.07 3.60 12.96
CA LEU A 90 8.35 4.49 12.06
C LEU A 90 6.97 3.96 11.71
N LYS A 91 6.54 2.82 12.28
CA LYS A 91 5.18 2.31 12.05
C LYS A 91 4.13 3.32 12.50
N GLU A 92 4.35 4.04 13.60
CA GLU A 92 3.46 5.11 14.07
C GLU A 92 3.45 6.34 13.14
N ALA A 93 4.55 6.56 12.41
CA ALA A 93 4.71 7.63 11.43
C ALA A 93 4.13 7.30 10.05
N VAL A 94 3.76 6.04 9.80
CA VAL A 94 3.14 5.59 8.55
C VAL A 94 1.72 5.16 8.85
N THR A 95 0.75 6.03 8.57
CA THR A 95 -0.66 5.64 8.68
C THR A 95 -1.00 4.61 7.61
N THR A 96 -1.96 3.73 7.90
CA THR A 96 -2.54 2.80 6.91
C THR A 96 -3.14 3.54 5.71
N GLU A 97 -3.62 4.77 5.91
CA GLU A 97 -4.06 5.68 4.85
C GLU A 97 -2.90 6.24 4.00
N GLY A 98 -1.71 6.32 4.59
CA GLY A 98 -0.48 6.73 3.94
C GLY A 98 -0.02 5.75 2.87
N MET A 99 -0.54 4.51 2.90
CA MET A 99 -0.25 3.50 1.90
C MET A 99 -1.45 3.18 1.01
N THR A 100 -1.39 3.52 -0.28
CA THR A 100 -2.53 3.36 -1.21
C THR A 100 -2.15 2.59 -2.47
N VAL A 101 -3.06 1.76 -2.99
CA VAL A 101 -2.95 1.15 -4.32
C VAL A 101 -4.00 1.76 -5.24
N GLY A 102 -3.57 2.58 -6.20
CA GLY A 102 -4.40 3.11 -7.27
C GLY A 102 -3.74 2.86 -8.62
N SER A 103 -4.48 2.41 -9.64
CA SER A 103 -3.96 2.23 -11.01
C SER A 103 -2.60 1.51 -11.12
N ASN A 104 -2.36 0.49 -10.29
CA ASN A 104 -1.08 -0.22 -10.10
C ASN A 104 0.07 0.56 -9.45
N ILE A 105 -0.13 1.81 -9.09
CA ILE A 105 0.82 2.59 -8.30
C ILE A 105 0.59 2.28 -6.82
N PHE A 106 1.67 1.95 -6.13
CA PHE A 106 1.72 1.80 -4.69
C PHE A 106 2.37 3.05 -4.09
N GLN A 107 1.68 3.72 -3.18
CA GLN A 107 2.21 4.89 -2.48
C GLN A 107 2.53 4.52 -1.03
N ILE A 108 3.56 5.11 -0.44
CA ILE A 108 3.82 5.16 1.00
C ILE A 108 4.00 6.62 1.38
N THR A 109 3.39 7.03 2.48
CA THR A 109 3.54 8.36 3.06
C THR A 109 4.08 8.21 4.47
N VAL A 110 5.21 8.86 4.76
CA VAL A 110 5.87 8.81 6.07
C VAL A 110 5.90 10.21 6.64
N ASP A 111 5.44 10.37 7.89
CA ASP A 111 5.48 11.63 8.63
C ASP A 111 6.48 11.55 9.80
N ALA A 112 7.70 12.05 9.61
CA ALA A 112 8.78 12.02 10.60
C ALA A 112 9.79 13.17 10.42
N PRO A 113 10.59 13.50 11.45
CA PRO A 113 11.72 14.43 11.33
C PRO A 113 12.70 14.04 10.21
N GLU A 114 13.29 15.02 9.51
CA GLU A 114 14.10 14.78 8.30
C GLU A 114 15.22 13.73 8.45
N PRO A 115 16.04 13.72 9.52
CA PRO A 115 17.11 12.72 9.67
C PRO A 115 16.58 11.28 9.73
N LEU A 116 15.36 11.09 10.24
CA LEU A 116 14.70 9.79 10.26
C LEU A 116 14.14 9.42 8.90
N LEU A 117 13.70 10.40 8.09
CA LEU A 117 13.17 10.16 6.74
C LEU A 117 14.22 9.60 5.80
N ASP A 118 15.45 10.13 5.81
CA ASP A 118 16.51 9.65 4.92
C ASP A 118 16.95 8.23 5.30
N TYR A 119 17.12 7.95 6.59
CA TYR A 119 17.40 6.58 7.07
C TYR A 119 16.26 5.61 6.72
N ALA A 120 15.00 6.04 6.90
CA ALA A 120 13.83 5.25 6.55
C ALA A 120 13.78 4.93 5.06
N LEU A 121 14.06 5.93 4.23
CA LEU A 121 14.01 5.85 2.79
C LEU A 121 14.92 4.72 2.30
N ASP A 122 16.17 4.69 2.75
CA ASP A 122 17.12 3.65 2.33
C ASP A 122 16.66 2.25 2.73
N GLN A 123 16.17 2.08 3.96
CA GLN A 123 15.64 0.79 4.44
C GLN A 123 14.41 0.34 3.65
N ILE A 124 13.47 1.25 3.41
CA ILE A 124 12.25 1.00 2.63
C ILE A 124 12.62 0.62 1.19
N ILE A 125 13.51 1.37 0.53
CA ILE A 125 13.97 1.05 -0.82
C ILE A 125 14.61 -0.34 -0.90
N ILE A 126 15.47 -0.71 0.06
CA ILE A 126 16.07 -2.05 0.11
C ILE A 126 14.99 -3.14 0.23
N LYS A 127 14.03 -2.97 1.15
CA LYS A 127 12.93 -3.93 1.34
C LYS A 127 12.02 -4.01 0.12
N LEU A 128 11.76 -2.90 -0.57
CA LEU A 128 11.04 -2.89 -1.84
C LEU A 128 11.77 -3.65 -2.92
N ARG A 129 13.09 -3.45 -3.08
CA ARG A 129 13.90 -4.23 -4.03
C ARG A 129 13.74 -5.73 -3.80
N LYS A 130 13.82 -6.16 -2.54
CA LYS A 130 13.63 -7.56 -2.16
C LYS A 130 12.22 -8.06 -2.43
N ALA A 131 11.19 -7.32 -2.01
CA ALA A 131 9.81 -7.70 -2.22
C ALA A 131 9.46 -7.82 -3.71
N PHE A 132 9.89 -6.85 -4.54
CA PHE A 132 9.66 -6.88 -5.98
C PHE A 132 10.42 -8.00 -6.69
N TRP A 133 11.61 -8.36 -6.19
CA TRP A 133 12.32 -9.54 -6.64
C TRP A 133 11.61 -10.83 -6.24
N SER A 134 11.09 -10.93 -5.01
CA SER A 134 10.23 -12.05 -4.61
C SER A 134 8.97 -12.14 -5.46
N PHE A 135 8.37 -10.99 -5.76
CA PHE A 135 7.25 -10.93 -6.68
C PHE A 135 7.65 -11.28 -8.10
N SER A 136 8.89 -11.23 -8.56
CA SER A 136 9.21 -11.71 -9.92
C SER A 136 9.19 -13.23 -10.02
N LYS A 137 9.34 -13.95 -8.90
CA LYS A 137 9.41 -15.42 -8.83
C LYS A 137 8.02 -16.09 -8.78
N PRO A 138 7.65 -16.95 -9.76
CA PRO A 138 6.33 -17.59 -9.80
C PRO A 138 5.98 -18.43 -8.56
N GLU A 139 6.94 -19.21 -8.05
CA GLU A 139 6.75 -20.08 -6.89
C GLU A 139 6.47 -19.26 -5.63
N THR A 140 7.26 -18.20 -5.40
CA THR A 140 7.07 -17.27 -4.28
C THR A 140 5.71 -16.58 -4.36
N ARG A 141 5.28 -16.13 -5.55
CA ARG A 141 3.92 -15.56 -5.74
C ARG A 141 2.82 -16.54 -5.32
N GLN A 142 2.93 -17.81 -5.72
CA GLN A 142 1.91 -18.80 -5.39
C GLN A 142 1.84 -19.05 -3.87
N THR A 143 2.98 -19.14 -3.21
CA THR A 143 3.05 -19.31 -1.75
C THR A 143 2.49 -18.08 -1.03
N LEU A 144 2.85 -16.87 -1.44
CA LEU A 144 2.33 -15.63 -0.86
C LEU A 144 0.80 -15.51 -1.01
N LEU A 145 0.24 -15.91 -2.17
CA LEU A 145 -1.22 -15.93 -2.37
C LEU A 145 -1.93 -16.92 -1.44
N LYS A 146 -1.32 -18.09 -1.16
CA LYS A 146 -1.87 -19.06 -0.21
C LYS A 146 -1.84 -18.50 1.22
N LEU A 147 -0.71 -17.92 1.64
CA LEU A 147 -0.58 -17.30 2.96
C LEU A 147 -1.57 -16.14 3.15
N LYS A 148 -1.73 -15.30 2.11
CA LYS A 148 -2.74 -14.24 2.11
C LYS A 148 -4.14 -14.80 2.35
N LYS A 149 -4.52 -15.86 1.64
CA LYS A 149 -5.84 -16.49 1.80
C LYS A 149 -6.04 -16.98 3.24
N ASN A 150 -5.00 -17.53 3.86
CA ASN A 150 -5.05 -17.97 5.25
C ASN A 150 -5.24 -16.79 6.21
N LEU A 151 -4.49 -15.69 6.02
CA LEU A 151 -4.68 -14.46 6.79
C LEU A 151 -6.10 -13.91 6.68
N ASP A 152 -6.63 -13.81 5.46
CA ASP A 152 -7.99 -13.30 5.22
C ASP A 152 -9.08 -14.17 5.90
N ASN A 153 -8.81 -15.47 6.14
CA ASN A 153 -9.76 -16.39 6.80
C ASN A 153 -9.74 -16.30 8.34
N ILE A 154 -8.65 -15.77 8.90
CA ILE A 154 -8.40 -15.65 10.35
C ILE A 154 -8.85 -14.29 10.84
N GLU A 155 -8.75 -13.26 9.99
CA GLU A 155 -9.20 -11.90 10.27
C GLU A 155 -10.71 -11.86 10.54
N GLY A 156 -11.10 -11.65 11.81
CA GLY A 156 -12.50 -11.65 12.27
C GLY A 156 -12.89 -12.78 13.21
N LYS A 157 -11.94 -13.62 13.65
CA LYS A 157 -12.13 -14.63 14.70
C LYS A 157 -11.36 -14.25 15.99
N GLU A 158 -11.88 -14.66 17.16
CA GLU A 158 -11.45 -14.28 18.53
C GLU A 158 -9.95 -14.48 18.85
N GLU A 159 -9.51 -14.02 20.04
CA GLU A 159 -8.13 -13.92 20.56
C GLU A 159 -7.18 -15.10 20.26
N GLU A 160 -7.66 -16.35 20.18
CA GLU A 160 -6.83 -17.51 19.74
C GLU A 160 -6.24 -17.35 18.33
N SER A 161 -6.80 -16.44 17.53
CA SER A 161 -6.42 -16.13 16.14
C SER A 161 -5.21 -15.21 16.02
N GLN A 162 -4.81 -14.49 17.08
CA GLN A 162 -3.69 -13.54 17.01
C GLN A 162 -2.35 -14.24 16.77
N ARG A 163 -2.08 -15.32 17.52
CA ARG A 163 -0.83 -16.06 17.37
C ARG A 163 -0.69 -16.68 15.96
N GLU A 164 -1.79 -17.16 15.39
CA GLU A 164 -1.76 -17.70 14.02
C GLU A 164 -1.53 -16.59 12.99
N MET A 165 -2.10 -15.40 13.21
CA MET A 165 -1.86 -14.22 12.39
C MET A 165 -0.38 -13.82 12.41
N GLU A 166 0.23 -13.72 13.59
CA GLU A 166 1.66 -13.40 13.74
C GLU A 166 2.54 -14.40 12.98
N ILE A 167 2.30 -15.70 13.12
CA ILE A 167 3.06 -16.75 12.42
C ILE A 167 2.93 -16.60 10.90
N LEU A 168 1.75 -16.23 10.40
CA LEU A 168 1.55 -16.01 8.96
C LEU A 168 2.25 -14.75 8.47
N GLU A 169 2.23 -13.67 9.26
CA GLU A 169 2.94 -12.42 8.96
C GLU A 169 4.46 -12.63 8.92
N GLU A 170 5.03 -13.38 9.88
CA GLU A 170 6.44 -13.77 9.87
C GLU A 170 6.81 -14.53 8.59
N LYS A 171 6.02 -15.53 8.20
CA LYS A 171 6.24 -16.28 6.95
C LYS A 171 6.18 -15.40 5.70
N ILE A 172 5.29 -14.39 5.70
CA ILE A 172 5.21 -13.42 4.62
C ILE A 172 6.47 -12.54 4.61
N ASN A 173 6.92 -12.05 5.75
CA ASN A 173 8.15 -11.27 5.87
C ASN A 173 9.37 -12.05 5.42
N ASP A 174 9.48 -13.34 5.76
CA ASP A 174 10.57 -14.21 5.30
C ASP A 174 10.62 -14.31 3.79
N LEU A 175 9.47 -14.54 3.15
CA LEU A 175 9.37 -14.66 1.70
C LEU A 175 9.60 -13.33 0.99
N LEU A 176 9.24 -12.20 1.60
CA LEU A 176 9.41 -10.88 1.00
C LEU A 176 10.81 -10.30 1.20
N PHE A 177 11.46 -10.55 2.34
CA PHE A 177 12.63 -9.77 2.78
C PHE A 177 13.85 -10.60 3.23
N TYR A 178 13.66 -11.76 3.84
CA TYR A 178 14.78 -12.43 4.53
C TYR A 178 15.36 -13.62 3.76
N THR A 179 14.56 -14.32 2.96
CA THR A 179 15.01 -15.41 2.07
C THR A 179 15.55 -14.91 0.73
N VAL A 180 15.57 -13.59 0.52
CA VAL A 180 15.87 -12.95 -0.76
C VAL A 180 17.33 -12.52 -0.84
N GLN A 181 18.07 -13.15 -1.75
CA GLN A 181 19.34 -12.63 -2.25
C GLN A 181 19.08 -11.81 -3.50
N LEU A 182 19.45 -10.52 -3.44
CA LEU A 182 19.42 -9.63 -4.60
C LEU A 182 20.61 -9.94 -5.50
N PRO A 183 20.44 -9.92 -6.83
CA PRO A 183 21.55 -9.96 -7.77
C PRO A 183 22.42 -8.69 -7.71
#